data_AF-A0A0L7T4F9-F1
#
_entry.id   AF-A0A0L7T4F9-F1
#
_cell.length_a   1.000
_cell.length_b   1.000
_cell.length_c   1.000
_cell.angle_alpha   90.00
_cell.angle_beta   90.00
_cell.angle_gamma   90.00
#
_symmetry.space_group_name_H-M   'P 1'
#
loop_
_entity.id
_entity.type
_entity.pdbx_description
1 polymer ?
#
loop_
_entity_poly.entity_id
_entity_poly.type
_entity_poly.pdbx_seq_one_letter_code
_entity_poly.pdbx_strand_id
1 'polypeptide(L)'
;MLTSLPELREMADRYLVWQMVLPLVGVWCYLLDGMFIGATRGSEMRNGMAIAAVGYGLTLLTVPWLGNHGLWLAVMVFLLLRGLSLWLIWHKHWRNNSWLPG
;
A
#
# COMPACT_ATOMS: atom_id res chain seq x y z
N MET A 1 -36.73 15.52 -2.79
CA MET A 1 -36.15 14.75 -3.91
C MET A 1 -34.64 14.97 -3.92
N LEU A 2 -33.90 13.86 -3.90
CA LEU A 2 -32.45 13.69 -3.73
C LEU A 2 -31.65 13.99 -5.01
N THR A 3 -31.76 15.19 -5.59
CA THR A 3 -31.14 15.46 -6.90
C THR A 3 -30.54 16.86 -7.03
N SER A 4 -29.68 17.26 -6.10
CA SER A 4 -28.61 18.23 -6.37
C SER A 4 -27.27 17.48 -6.47
N LEU A 5 -27.22 16.49 -7.36
CA LEU A 5 -26.06 15.63 -7.62
C LEU A 5 -24.93 16.20 -8.52
N PRO A 6 -24.84 17.49 -8.93
CA PRO A 6 -23.62 17.97 -9.60
C PRO A 6 -22.40 17.91 -8.68
N GLU A 7 -22.52 18.41 -7.44
CA GLU A 7 -21.41 18.46 -6.47
C GLU A 7 -21.00 17.05 -5.99
N LEU A 8 -21.98 16.15 -5.86
CA LEU A 8 -21.74 14.77 -5.45
C LEU A 8 -21.07 13.96 -6.57
N ARG A 9 -21.37 14.29 -7.83
CA ARG A 9 -20.74 13.66 -9.01
C ARG A 9 -19.31 14.16 -9.23
N GLU A 10 -19.04 15.46 -9.03
CA GLU A 10 -17.67 16.00 -9.03
C GLU A 10 -16.80 15.48 -7.88
N MET A 11 -17.38 15.24 -6.71
CA MET A 11 -16.68 14.58 -5.62
C MET A 11 -16.45 13.09 -5.94
N ALA A 12 -17.48 12.38 -6.41
CA ALA A 12 -17.37 10.97 -6.77
C ALA A 12 -16.32 10.72 -7.86
N ASP A 13 -16.25 11.56 -8.90
CA ASP A 13 -15.24 11.43 -9.97
C ASP A 13 -13.80 11.50 -9.45
N ARG A 14 -13.52 12.36 -8.46
CA ARG A 14 -12.19 12.46 -7.85
C ARG A 14 -11.83 11.24 -7.01
N TYR A 15 -12.79 10.61 -6.33
CA TYR A 15 -12.52 9.40 -5.52
C TYR A 15 -12.55 8.10 -6.34
N LEU A 16 -13.19 8.08 -7.51
CA LEU A 16 -13.18 6.93 -8.42
C LEU A 16 -11.76 6.59 -8.89
N VAL A 17 -10.92 7.60 -9.13
CA VAL A 17 -9.50 7.38 -9.49
C VAL A 17 -8.77 6.65 -8.37
N TRP A 18 -8.98 7.05 -7.12
CA TRP A 18 -8.39 6.37 -5.97
C TRP A 18 -8.89 4.92 -5.87
N GLN A 19 -10.19 4.69 -6.07
CA GLN A 19 -10.77 3.34 -6.05
C GLN A 19 -10.26 2.43 -7.17
N MET A 20 -9.94 2.97 -8.35
CA MET A 20 -9.35 2.20 -9.46
C MET A 20 -7.87 1.86 -9.21
N VAL A 21 -7.11 2.79 -8.64
CA VAL A 21 -5.67 2.59 -8.41
C VAL A 21 -5.40 1.71 -7.18
N LEU A 22 -6.30 1.72 -6.18
CA LEU A 22 -6.12 0.95 -4.95
C LEU A 22 -5.98 -0.56 -5.17
N PRO A 23 -6.82 -1.24 -5.97
CA PRO A 23 -6.64 -2.66 -6.26
C PRO A 23 -5.38 -2.93 -7.08
N LEU A 24 -5.00 -2.03 -8.01
CA LEU A 24 -3.78 -2.17 -8.80
C LEU A 24 -2.52 -2.12 -7.94
N VAL A 25 -2.52 -1.27 -6.91
CA VAL A 25 -1.42 -1.18 -5.94
C VAL A 25 -1.48 -2.32 -4.93
N GLY A 26 -2.67 -2.59 -4.39
CA GLY A 26 -2.90 -3.57 -3.33
C GLY A 26 -2.61 -5.01 -3.77
N VAL A 27 -2.87 -5.36 -5.05
CA VAL A 27 -2.67 -6.74 -5.55
C VAL A 27 -1.22 -7.20 -5.36
N TRP A 28 -0.24 -6.31 -5.55
CA TRP A 28 1.18 -6.64 -5.36
C TRP A 28 1.52 -6.90 -3.90
N CYS A 29 0.95 -6.12 -2.98
CA CYS A 29 1.10 -6.34 -1.55
C CYS A 29 0.56 -7.73 -1.17
N TYR A 30 -0.64 -8.08 -1.60
CA TYR A 30 -1.25 -9.37 -1.26
C TYR A 30 -0.52 -10.56 -1.88
N LEU A 31 -0.06 -10.45 -3.13
CA LEU A 31 0.72 -11.49 -3.80
C LEU A 31 2.05 -11.75 -3.07
N LEU A 32 2.77 -10.68 -2.74
CA LEU A 32 4.05 -10.77 -2.03
C LEU A 32 3.85 -11.27 -0.59
N ASP A 33 2.82 -10.79 0.12
CA ASP A 33 2.46 -11.32 1.44
C ASP A 33 2.25 -12.85 1.38
N GLY A 34 1.47 -13.35 0.40
CA GLY A 34 1.24 -14.78 0.21
C GLY A 34 2.52 -15.58 -0.05
N MET A 35 3.43 -15.05 -0.87
CA MET A 35 4.74 -15.68 -1.15
C MET A 35 5.61 -15.77 0.12
N PHE A 36 5.70 -14.70 0.90
CA PHE A 36 6.51 -14.67 2.13
C PHE A 36 5.93 -15.53 3.25
N ILE A 37 4.59 -15.58 3.37
CA ILE A 37 3.89 -16.48 4.27
C ILE A 37 4.17 -17.94 3.88
N GLY A 38 4.06 -18.28 2.59
CA GLY A 38 4.37 -19.64 2.10
C GLY A 38 5.84 -20.02 2.30
N ALA A 39 6.77 -19.07 2.18
CA ALA A 39 8.18 -19.26 2.48
C ALA A 39 8.50 -19.28 4.00
N THR A 40 7.49 -19.17 4.87
CA THR A 40 7.62 -19.15 6.34
C THR A 40 8.55 -18.04 6.87
N ARG A 41 8.77 -16.97 6.09
CA ARG A 41 9.68 -15.86 6.43
C ARG A 41 8.97 -14.72 7.15
N GLY A 42 8.41 -15.02 8.31
CA GLY A 42 7.63 -14.05 9.11
C GLY A 42 8.44 -12.88 9.68
N SER A 43 9.75 -13.01 9.90
CA SER A 43 10.58 -11.92 10.45
C SER A 43 10.69 -10.73 9.48
N GLU A 44 10.85 -11.04 8.19
CA GLU A 44 10.97 -10.05 7.13
C GLU A 44 9.66 -9.28 6.93
N MET A 45 8.53 -9.99 7.02
CA MET A 45 7.20 -9.40 6.90
C MET A 45 6.92 -8.38 8.03
N ARG A 46 7.39 -8.66 9.25
CA ARG A 46 7.29 -7.73 10.38
C ARG A 46 8.09 -6.45 10.15
N ASN A 47 9.30 -6.56 9.62
CA ASN A 47 10.14 -5.39 9.34
C ASN A 47 9.52 -4.51 8.23
N GLY A 48 8.99 -5.14 7.18
CA GLY A 48 8.26 -4.44 6.12
C GLY A 48 7.04 -3.69 6.64
N MET A 49 6.30 -4.29 7.58
CA MET A 49 5.14 -3.65 8.20
C MET A 49 5.51 -2.45 9.07
N ALA A 50 6.66 -2.48 9.76
CA ALA A 50 7.16 -1.32 10.51
C ALA A 50 7.49 -0.14 9.58
N ILE A 51 8.16 -0.40 8.47
CA ILE A 51 8.47 0.62 7.45
C ILE A 51 7.18 1.22 6.89
N ALA A 52 6.20 0.38 6.55
CA ALA A 52 4.92 0.83 6.05
C ALA A 52 4.14 1.66 7.08
N ALA A 53 4.16 1.29 8.36
CA ALA A 53 3.52 2.04 9.44
C ALA A 53 4.14 3.42 9.64
N VAL A 54 5.48 3.52 9.58
CA VAL A 54 6.18 4.81 9.63
C VAL A 54 5.79 5.70 8.45
N GLY A 55 5.80 5.13 7.23
CA GLY A 55 5.40 5.89 6.04
C GLY A 55 3.94 6.35 6.09
N TYR A 56 3.04 5.50 6.59
CA TYR A 56 1.65 5.87 6.85
C TYR A 56 1.55 7.04 7.83
N GLY A 57 2.27 6.98 8.95
CA GLY A 57 2.33 8.05 9.95
C GLY A 57 2.85 9.37 9.37
N LEU A 58 3.89 9.32 8.52
CA LEU A 58 4.40 10.49 7.82
C LEU A 58 3.36 11.08 6.86
N THR A 59 2.64 10.24 6.11
CA THR A 59 1.56 10.72 5.23
C THR A 59 0.38 11.31 5.99
N LEU A 60 0.13 10.91 7.24
CA LEU A 60 -0.91 11.56 8.05
C LEU A 60 -0.63 13.04 8.31
N LEU A 61 0.63 13.48 8.28
CA LEU A 61 0.99 14.91 8.37
C LEU A 61 0.47 15.74 7.18
N THR A 62 0.12 15.08 6.07
CA THR A 62 -0.46 15.73 4.89
C THR A 62 -1.99 15.87 4.97
N VAL A 63 -2.65 15.18 5.91
CA VAL A 63 -4.11 15.22 6.09
C VAL A 63 -4.66 16.60 6.43
N PRO A 64 -4.02 17.44 7.28
CA PRO A 64 -4.49 18.81 7.53
C PRO A 64 -4.55 19.68 6.27
N TRP A 65 -3.71 19.37 5.27
CA TRP A 65 -3.60 20.12 4.02
C TRP A 65 -4.50 19.58 2.90
N LEU A 66 -4.64 18.26 2.80
CA LEU A 66 -5.37 17.59 1.71
C LEU A 66 -6.77 17.07 2.13
N GLY A 67 -7.10 17.10 3.41
CA GLY A 67 -8.35 16.53 3.94
C GLY A 67 -8.49 15.05 3.58
N ASN A 68 -9.63 14.68 2.99
CA ASN A 68 -9.95 13.30 2.63
C ASN A 68 -9.00 12.70 1.58
N HIS A 69 -8.43 13.52 0.68
CA HIS A 69 -7.42 13.04 -0.27
C HIS A 69 -6.14 12.59 0.44
N GLY A 70 -5.80 13.23 1.57
CA GLY A 70 -4.66 12.83 2.40
C GLY A 70 -4.86 11.45 3.02
N LEU A 71 -6.09 11.07 3.38
CA LEU A 71 -6.40 9.73 3.88
C LEU A 71 -6.24 8.66 2.79
N TRP A 72 -6.77 8.89 1.59
CA TRP A 72 -6.59 7.98 0.47
C TRP A 72 -5.12 7.84 0.07
N LEU A 73 -4.38 8.94 0.08
CA LEU A 73 -2.94 8.94 -0.15
C LEU A 73 -2.21 8.15 0.93
N ALA A 74 -2.55 8.32 2.21
CA ALA A 74 -1.96 7.57 3.30
C ALA A 74 -2.20 6.06 3.15
N VAL A 75 -3.42 5.64 2.80
CA VAL A 75 -3.74 4.23 2.52
C VAL A 75 -2.93 3.70 1.32
N MET A 76 -2.83 4.46 0.24
CA MET A 76 -2.03 4.05 -0.92
C MET A 76 -0.55 3.94 -0.60
N VAL A 77 0.01 4.91 0.13
CA VAL A 77 1.42 4.88 0.54
C VAL A 77 1.68 3.71 1.46
N PHE A 78 0.77 3.40 2.39
CA PHE A 78 0.87 2.21 3.22
C PHE A 78 0.90 0.93 2.39
N LEU A 79 -0.03 0.76 1.44
CA LEU A 79 -0.08 -0.42 0.56
C LEU A 79 1.16 -0.52 -0.35
N LEU A 80 1.59 0.61 -0.93
CA LEU A 80 2.80 0.69 -1.74
C LEU A 80 4.03 0.29 -0.92
N LEU A 81 4.22 0.84 0.27
CA LEU A 81 5.38 0.54 1.11
C LEU A 81 5.41 -0.90 1.58
N ARG A 82 4.26 -1.53 1.86
CA ARG A 82 4.21 -2.96 2.15
C ARG A 82 4.65 -3.79 0.94
N GLY A 83 4.11 -3.51 -0.24
CA GLY A 83 4.53 -4.18 -1.47
C GLY A 83 6.02 -3.95 -1.78
N LEU A 84 6.50 -2.70 -1.68
CA LEU A 84 7.88 -2.33 -1.98
C LEU A 84 8.86 -2.94 -0.99
N SER A 85 8.54 -2.94 0.31
CA SER A 85 9.43 -3.50 1.34
C SER A 85 9.64 -5.00 1.13
N LEU A 86 8.57 -5.76 0.86
CA LEU A 86 8.67 -7.18 0.53
C LEU A 86 9.40 -7.41 -0.79
N TRP A 87 9.15 -6.57 -1.80
CA TRP A 87 9.86 -6.65 -3.08
C TRP A 87 11.37 -6.40 -2.92
N LEU A 88 11.76 -5.40 -2.12
CA LEU A 88 13.16 -5.10 -1.83
C LEU A 88 13.84 -6.23 -1.05
N ILE A 89 13.15 -6.82 -0.08
CA ILE A 89 13.66 -7.97 0.68
C ILE A 89 13.83 -9.17 -0.24
N TRP A 90 12.84 -9.46 -1.09
CA TRP A 90 12.91 -10.51 -2.10
C TRP A 90 14.08 -10.27 -3.06
N HIS A 91 14.21 -9.06 -3.60
CA HIS A 91 15.29 -8.67 -4.50
C HIS A 91 16.67 -8.82 -3.84
N LYS A 92 16.80 -8.44 -2.56
CA LYS A 92 18.02 -8.62 -1.77
C LYS A 92 18.38 -10.10 -1.60
N HIS A 93 17.40 -10.96 -1.26
CA HIS A 93 17.64 -12.40 -1.11
C HIS A 93 17.92 -13.11 -2.43
N TRP A 94 17.25 -12.70 -3.51
CA TRP A 94 17.49 -13.18 -4.86
C TRP A 94 18.93 -12.90 -5.29
N ARG A 95 19.40 -11.67 -5.07
CA ARG A 95 20.78 -11.26 -5.40
C ARG A 95 21.85 -11.98 -4.57
N ASN A 96 21.49 -12.45 -3.36
CA ASN A 96 22.37 -13.19 -2.47
C ASN A 96 22.25 -14.72 -2.61
N ASN A 97 21.52 -15.25 -3.62
CA ASN A 97 21.31 -16.70 -3.84
C ASN A 97 20.84 -17.49 -2.60
N SER A 98 20.21 -16.82 -1.63
CA SER A 98 19.78 -17.42 -0.34
C SER A 98 18.28 -17.71 -0.29
N TRP A 99 17.60 -17.66 -1.44
CA TRP A 99 16.15 -17.83 -1.51
C TRP A 99 15.75 -19.30 -1.30
N LEU A 100 16.53 -20.24 -1.85
CA LEU A 100 16.36 -21.68 -1.66
C LEU A 100 17.42 -22.17 -0.66
N PRO A 101 17.06 -22.92 0.40
CA PRO A 101 18.06 -23.67 1.14
C PRO A 101 18.65 -24.73 0.20
N GLY A 102 19.98 -24.74 0.08
CA GLY A 102 20.71 -25.87 -0.51
C GLY A 102 20.72 -27.05 0.45
#